data_AF-A0A3N1A7N4-F1
#
_entry.id   AF-A0A3N1A7N4-F1
#
_cell.length_a   1.000
_cell.length_b   1.000
_cell.length_c   1.000
_cell.angle_alpha   90.00
_cell.angle_beta   90.00
_cell.angle_gamma   90.00
#
_symmetry.space_group_name_H-M   'P 1'
#
loop_
_entity.id
_entity.type
_entity.pdbx_description
1 polymer ?
#
loop_
_entity_poly.entity_id
_entity_poly.type
_entity_poly.pdbx_seq_one_letter_code
_entity_poly.pdbx_strand_id
1 'polypeptide(L)'
;MPVYQHSPMWNRLFEVPAELTPLYAVLTVLHQAMSGKPAGSCALACHQISGALHHLGFPAEPIAACATLYRTAGTFREESDLGVWQRPPTIRPDGTTTGHMIVWAPSFAQVIDPTLVQHQILLSRAATNPVYSIPVCAPAPAEADALLRARLVARIDEDLYVSWLLQPDWTDLVNAVLDEPLTIAAELGGLSLATDALDVLYRLVAERDLDPVTTLSPRLNALLAGTAHLPPMPDEVPPELRDP
;
A
#
# COMPACT_ATOMS: atom_id res chain seq x y z
N MET A 1 -11.56 22.41 1.86
CA MET A 1 -11.72 20.97 1.54
C MET A 1 -12.28 20.87 0.14
N PRO A 2 -11.69 20.08 -0.80
CA PRO A 2 -12.38 18.84 -1.21
C PRO A 2 -11.58 17.72 -1.93
N VAL A 3 -10.24 17.74 -2.10
CA VAL A 3 -9.61 16.81 -3.09
C VAL A 3 -9.83 15.33 -2.77
N TYR A 4 -9.72 14.94 -1.49
CA TYR A 4 -9.91 13.54 -1.08
C TYR A 4 -11.38 13.10 -1.05
N GLN A 5 -12.36 14.01 -0.86
CA GLN A 5 -13.78 13.65 -0.68
C GLN A 5 -14.42 13.02 -1.93
N HIS A 6 -13.82 13.23 -3.09
CA HIS A 6 -14.27 12.61 -4.35
C HIS A 6 -13.56 11.27 -4.63
N SER A 7 -12.60 10.87 -3.80
CA SER A 7 -11.99 9.55 -3.88
C SER A 7 -12.95 8.50 -3.30
N PRO A 8 -13.11 7.34 -3.96
CA PRO A 8 -13.87 6.23 -3.37
C PRO A 8 -13.21 5.70 -2.07
N MET A 9 -11.95 6.08 -1.79
CA MET A 9 -11.28 5.82 -0.51
C MET A 9 -11.81 6.65 0.66
N TRP A 10 -12.41 7.83 0.41
CA TRP A 10 -12.88 8.70 1.50
C TRP A 10 -13.95 8.02 2.35
N ASN A 11 -14.94 7.39 1.70
CA ASN A 11 -15.99 6.66 2.41
C ASN A 11 -15.40 5.48 3.22
N ARG A 12 -14.33 4.85 2.73
CA ARG A 12 -13.66 3.75 3.44
C ARG A 12 -13.10 4.19 4.78
N LEU A 13 -12.66 5.45 4.94
CA LEU A 13 -12.18 5.99 6.22
C LEU A 13 -13.27 5.95 7.31
N PHE A 14 -14.55 5.94 6.92
CA PHE A 14 -15.69 5.86 7.82
C PHE A 14 -16.21 4.42 8.02
N GLU A 15 -16.09 3.57 7.00
CA GLU A 15 -16.61 2.19 7.01
C GLU A 15 -15.72 1.18 7.76
N VAL A 16 -14.42 1.41 7.83
CA VAL A 16 -13.48 0.50 8.49
C VAL A 16 -13.52 0.65 10.02
N PRO A 17 -13.05 -0.33 10.81
CA PRO A 17 -12.75 -0.13 12.23
C PRO A 17 -11.80 1.05 12.46
N ALA A 18 -11.94 1.77 13.59
CA ALA A 18 -11.16 2.98 13.87
C ALA A 18 -9.66 2.72 13.87
N GLU A 19 -9.26 1.55 14.34
CA GLU A 19 -7.89 1.06 14.37
C GLU A 19 -7.25 1.03 12.98
N LEU A 20 -8.03 0.84 11.91
CA LEU A 20 -7.53 0.82 10.52
C LEU A 20 -7.45 2.22 9.89
N THR A 21 -7.98 3.26 10.54
CA THR A 21 -8.06 4.61 9.96
C THR A 21 -6.70 5.16 9.54
N PRO A 22 -5.57 5.01 10.28
CA PRO A 22 -4.25 5.46 9.82
C PRO A 22 -3.80 4.79 8.54
N LEU A 23 -3.99 3.48 8.43
CA LEU A 23 -3.66 2.74 7.21
C LEU A 23 -4.48 3.28 6.02
N TYR A 24 -5.79 3.41 6.19
CA TYR A 24 -6.66 3.88 5.12
C TYR A 24 -6.44 5.37 4.79
N ALA A 25 -5.95 6.19 5.71
CA ALA A 25 -5.53 7.56 5.42
C ALA A 25 -4.33 7.57 4.46
N VAL A 26 -3.30 6.76 4.71
CA VAL A 26 -2.16 6.57 3.80
C VAL A 26 -2.63 6.08 2.43
N LEU A 27 -3.50 5.06 2.40
CA LEU A 27 -4.02 4.52 1.13
C LEU A 27 -4.90 5.52 0.37
N THR A 28 -5.60 6.42 1.06
CA THR A 28 -6.39 7.48 0.44
C THR A 28 -5.50 8.46 -0.32
N VAL A 29 -4.40 8.89 0.30
CA VAL A 29 -3.42 9.79 -0.33
C VAL A 29 -2.74 9.09 -1.51
N LEU A 30 -2.26 7.86 -1.29
CA LEU A 30 -1.63 7.06 -2.35
C LEU A 30 -2.58 6.87 -3.54
N HIS A 31 -3.81 6.46 -3.29
CA HIS A 31 -4.82 6.27 -4.33
C HIS A 31 -5.04 7.54 -5.14
N GLN A 32 -5.11 8.71 -4.49
CA GLN A 32 -5.23 9.98 -5.19
C GLN A 32 -4.01 10.28 -6.07
N ALA A 33 -2.81 9.97 -5.59
CA ALA A 33 -1.57 10.17 -6.35
C ALA A 33 -1.47 9.23 -7.57
N MET A 34 -1.96 7.99 -7.45
CA MET A 34 -1.84 6.95 -8.48
C MET A 34 -3.03 6.90 -9.47
N SER A 35 -4.21 7.38 -9.07
CA SER A 35 -5.41 7.28 -9.90
C SER A 35 -5.25 7.98 -11.26
N GLY A 36 -5.47 7.24 -12.34
CA GLY A 36 -5.35 7.75 -13.71
C GLY A 36 -3.92 7.98 -14.20
N LYS A 37 -2.90 7.53 -13.44
CA LYS A 37 -1.49 7.59 -13.84
C LYS A 37 -1.05 6.26 -14.50
N PRO A 38 0.07 6.26 -15.25
CA PRO A 38 0.69 5.02 -15.74
C PRO A 38 0.99 4.04 -14.60
N ALA A 39 1.09 2.75 -14.94
CA ALA A 39 1.41 1.69 -13.99
C ALA A 39 2.68 2.04 -13.19
N GLY A 40 2.54 2.16 -11.87
CA GLY A 40 3.63 2.46 -10.96
C GLY A 40 4.42 1.21 -10.55
N SER A 41 5.68 1.38 -10.17
CA SER A 41 6.51 0.30 -9.62
C SER A 41 5.92 -0.20 -8.30
N CYS A 42 5.66 -1.51 -8.21
CA CYS A 42 5.14 -2.15 -7.00
C CYS A 42 6.11 -2.02 -5.82
N ALA A 43 7.41 -2.13 -6.07
CA ALA A 43 8.44 -1.93 -5.05
C ALA A 43 8.39 -0.51 -4.49
N LEU A 44 8.41 0.51 -5.38
CA LEU A 44 8.39 1.91 -4.96
C LEU A 44 7.14 2.23 -4.12
N ALA A 45 5.95 1.83 -4.59
CA ALA A 45 4.71 2.06 -3.86
C ALA A 45 4.70 1.36 -2.49
N CYS A 46 5.17 0.12 -2.41
CA CYS A 46 5.23 -0.62 -1.15
C CYS A 46 6.18 0.02 -0.13
N HIS A 47 7.36 0.46 -0.58
CA HIS A 47 8.32 1.16 0.29
C HIS A 47 7.79 2.51 0.75
N GLN A 48 7.10 3.27 -0.11
CA GLN A 48 6.47 4.52 0.27
C GLN A 48 5.36 4.32 1.33
N ILE A 49 4.52 3.30 1.19
CA ILE A 49 3.51 2.96 2.20
C ILE A 49 4.17 2.54 3.52
N SER A 50 5.16 1.65 3.47
CA SER A 50 5.91 1.19 4.65
C SER A 50 6.58 2.37 5.37
N GLY A 51 7.29 3.22 4.64
CA GLY A 51 7.90 4.44 5.17
C GLY A 51 6.88 5.39 5.79
N ALA A 52 5.73 5.58 5.14
CA ALA A 52 4.66 6.43 5.66
C ALA A 52 4.12 5.89 7.00
N LEU A 53 3.85 4.59 7.08
CA LEU A 53 3.37 3.95 8.31
C LEU A 53 4.41 4.00 9.42
N HIS A 54 5.70 3.79 9.11
CA HIS A 54 6.79 3.96 10.07
C HIS A 54 6.87 5.40 10.61
N HIS A 55 6.70 6.41 9.75
CA HIS A 55 6.65 7.80 10.18
C HIS A 55 5.45 8.12 11.09
N LEU A 56 4.34 7.40 10.95
CA LEU A 56 3.18 7.46 11.85
C LEU A 56 3.32 6.55 13.08
N GLY A 57 4.41 5.76 13.17
CA GLY A 57 4.72 4.92 14.32
C GLY A 57 4.15 3.50 14.27
N PHE A 58 3.78 3.03 13.09
CA PHE A 58 3.31 1.66 12.90
C PHE A 58 4.36 0.84 12.15
N PRO A 59 4.74 -0.36 12.63
CA PRO A 59 5.54 -1.30 11.85
C PRO A 59 4.81 -1.68 10.56
N ALA A 60 5.53 -1.64 9.44
CA ALA A 60 5.08 -2.17 8.17
C ALA A 60 6.29 -2.48 7.30
N GLU A 61 6.28 -3.61 6.59
CA GLU A 61 7.40 -3.99 5.72
C GLU A 61 6.92 -4.46 4.34
N PRO A 62 7.64 -4.07 3.27
CA PRO A 62 7.44 -4.65 1.95
C PRO A 62 7.90 -6.12 1.94
N ILE A 63 7.08 -7.02 1.37
CA ILE A 63 7.40 -8.44 1.23
C ILE A 63 7.16 -8.84 -0.22
N ALA A 64 8.10 -9.58 -0.81
CA ALA A 64 7.88 -10.17 -2.14
C ALA A 64 6.76 -11.22 -2.08
N ALA A 65 5.87 -11.16 -3.06
CA ALA A 65 4.74 -12.07 -3.17
C ALA A 65 4.39 -12.34 -4.63
N CYS A 66 3.64 -13.41 -4.88
CA CYS A 66 2.90 -13.61 -6.12
C CYS A 66 1.42 -13.48 -5.80
N ALA A 67 0.70 -12.69 -6.59
CA ALA A 67 -0.75 -12.56 -6.48
C ALA A 67 -1.40 -13.31 -7.64
N THR A 68 -2.38 -14.15 -7.35
CA THR A 68 -3.16 -14.86 -8.38
C THR A 68 -4.59 -14.36 -8.35
N LEU A 69 -5.07 -13.86 -9.49
CA LEU A 69 -6.44 -13.39 -9.64
C LEU A 69 -7.32 -14.54 -10.16
N TYR A 70 -8.44 -14.76 -9.49
CA TYR A 70 -9.43 -15.78 -9.84
C TYR A 70 -10.76 -15.15 -10.18
N ARG A 71 -11.42 -15.73 -11.18
CA ARG A 71 -12.84 -15.49 -11.48
C ARG A 71 -13.69 -16.62 -10.92
N THR A 72 -14.79 -16.26 -10.27
CA THR A 72 -15.73 -17.20 -9.66
C THR A 72 -17.06 -17.32 -10.39
N ALA A 73 -17.35 -16.40 -11.32
CA ALA A 73 -18.55 -16.47 -12.15
C ALA A 73 -18.55 -17.75 -13.01
N GLY A 74 -19.48 -18.66 -12.72
CA GLY A 74 -19.64 -19.94 -13.42
C GLY A 74 -18.70 -21.03 -12.88
N THR A 75 -17.42 -20.98 -13.25
CA THR A 75 -16.41 -21.95 -12.78
C THR A 75 -15.24 -21.20 -12.15
N PHE A 76 -14.77 -21.65 -10.98
CA PHE A 76 -13.57 -21.11 -10.35
C PHE A 76 -12.39 -21.29 -11.30
N ARG A 77 -11.87 -20.18 -11.81
CA ARG A 77 -10.83 -20.18 -12.84
C ARG A 77 -9.77 -19.16 -12.49
N GLU A 78 -8.52 -19.59 -12.60
CA GLU A 78 -7.36 -18.71 -12.59
C GLU A 78 -7.36 -17.86 -13.87
N GLU A 79 -7.30 -16.55 -13.68
CA GLU A 79 -7.22 -15.59 -14.78
C GLU A 79 -5.76 -15.28 -15.10
N SER A 80 -4.95 -14.99 -14.08
CA SER A 80 -3.56 -14.57 -14.24
C SER A 80 -2.81 -14.49 -12.91
N ASP A 81 -1.48 -14.61 -13.01
CA ASP A 81 -0.54 -14.31 -11.95
C ASP A 81 0.07 -12.90 -12.13
N LEU A 82 0.28 -12.20 -11.02
CA LEU A 82 1.14 -11.03 -10.90
C LEU A 82 2.36 -11.42 -10.06
N GLY A 83 3.54 -11.23 -10.64
CA GLY A 83 4.77 -11.78 -10.10
C GLY A 83 5.01 -13.22 -10.55
N VAL A 84 6.26 -13.64 -10.53
CA VAL A 84 6.64 -15.03 -10.83
C VAL A 84 6.80 -15.78 -9.53
N TRP A 85 6.15 -16.95 -9.40
CA TRP A 85 6.25 -17.81 -8.20
C TRP A 85 7.11 -19.07 -8.38
N GLN A 86 7.43 -19.46 -9.61
CA GLN A 86 8.12 -20.72 -9.92
C GLN A 86 9.65 -20.62 -9.89
N ARG A 87 10.17 -19.39 -9.91
CA ARG A 87 11.60 -19.09 -9.97
C ARG A 87 11.85 -17.71 -9.34
N PRO A 88 13.07 -17.43 -8.88
CA PRO A 88 13.44 -16.10 -8.41
C PRO A 88 13.12 -15.02 -9.45
N PRO A 89 12.71 -13.81 -9.01
CA PRO A 89 12.39 -12.72 -9.91
C PRO A 89 13.63 -12.24 -10.65
N THR A 90 13.43 -11.74 -11.87
CA THR A 90 14.50 -11.15 -12.68
C THR A 90 14.24 -9.68 -12.89
N ILE A 91 15.27 -8.86 -12.72
CA ILE A 91 15.28 -7.44 -13.10
C ILE A 91 15.80 -7.34 -14.52
N ARG A 92 15.09 -6.60 -15.36
CA ARG A 92 15.45 -6.33 -16.75
C ARG A 92 16.30 -5.05 -16.85
N PRO A 93 17.07 -4.86 -17.93
CA PRO A 93 17.89 -3.67 -18.12
C PRO A 93 17.11 -2.35 -18.14
N ASP A 94 15.80 -2.40 -18.41
CA ASP A 94 14.89 -1.24 -18.39
C ASP A 94 14.33 -0.92 -16.99
N GLY A 95 14.86 -1.56 -15.94
CA GLY A 95 14.39 -1.38 -14.56
C GLY A 95 13.06 -2.07 -14.25
N THR A 96 12.47 -2.82 -15.19
CA THR A 96 11.27 -3.61 -14.90
C THR A 96 11.62 -4.93 -14.22
N THR A 97 10.77 -5.39 -13.31
CA THR A 97 10.93 -6.68 -12.63
C THR A 97 9.82 -7.66 -13.00
N THR A 98 10.12 -8.96 -12.92
CA THR A 98 9.09 -10.01 -12.92
C THR A 98 8.59 -10.35 -11.53
N GLY A 99 9.15 -9.70 -10.49
CA GLY A 99 8.67 -9.83 -9.12
C GLY A 99 7.43 -8.99 -8.87
N HIS A 100 6.78 -9.24 -7.74
CA HIS A 100 5.69 -8.43 -7.22
C HIS A 100 5.89 -8.27 -5.70
N MET A 101 5.39 -7.16 -5.16
CA MET A 101 5.53 -6.82 -3.74
C MET A 101 4.19 -6.36 -3.19
N ILE A 102 4.01 -6.70 -1.92
CA ILE A 102 2.92 -6.22 -1.08
C ILE A 102 3.51 -5.64 0.20
N VAL A 103 2.69 -4.98 1.03
CA VAL A 103 3.08 -4.50 2.35
C VAL A 103 2.41 -5.35 3.41
N TRP A 104 3.16 -5.85 4.38
CA TRP A 104 2.61 -6.40 5.61
C TRP A 104 2.62 -5.35 6.71
N ALA A 105 1.46 -5.12 7.33
CA ALA A 105 1.29 -4.11 8.37
C ALA A 105 0.68 -4.76 9.63
N PRO A 106 1.52 -5.37 10.50
CA PRO A 106 1.05 -6.22 11.59
C PRO A 106 0.14 -5.52 12.60
N SER A 107 0.37 -4.22 12.85
CA SER A 107 -0.48 -3.41 13.76
C SER A 107 -1.96 -3.37 13.35
N PHE A 108 -2.22 -3.59 12.07
CA PHE A 108 -3.56 -3.56 11.48
C PHE A 108 -4.08 -4.97 11.15
N ALA A 109 -3.27 -6.01 11.35
CA ALA A 109 -3.55 -7.36 10.87
C ALA A 109 -3.93 -7.38 9.38
N GLN A 110 -3.19 -6.62 8.55
CA GLN A 110 -3.43 -6.50 7.12
C GLN A 110 -2.17 -6.80 6.31
N VAL A 111 -2.38 -7.35 5.12
CA VAL A 111 -1.50 -7.13 3.97
C VAL A 111 -2.17 -6.18 2.98
N ILE A 112 -1.37 -5.42 2.25
CA ILE A 112 -1.81 -4.42 1.28
C ILE A 112 -1.10 -4.66 -0.05
N ASP A 113 -1.88 -4.78 -1.10
CA ASP A 113 -1.40 -4.82 -2.47
C ASP A 113 -1.80 -3.54 -3.21
N PRO A 114 -0.89 -2.55 -3.30
CA PRO A 114 -1.19 -1.25 -3.91
C PRO A 114 -1.22 -1.29 -5.43
N THR A 115 -0.66 -2.33 -6.07
CA THR A 115 -0.51 -2.38 -7.53
C THR A 115 -1.32 -3.48 -8.19
N LEU A 116 -1.98 -4.38 -7.46
CA LEU A 116 -2.92 -5.35 -8.03
C LEU A 116 -3.96 -4.68 -8.92
N VAL A 117 -4.41 -3.48 -8.54
CA VAL A 117 -5.39 -2.66 -9.28
C VAL A 117 -4.93 -2.28 -10.69
N GLN A 118 -3.63 -2.39 -10.97
CA GLN A 118 -3.04 -2.18 -12.29
C GLN A 118 -3.15 -3.44 -13.19
N HIS A 119 -3.66 -4.54 -12.67
CA HIS A 119 -4.00 -5.70 -13.48
C HIS A 119 -5.07 -5.35 -14.52
N GLN A 120 -4.92 -5.82 -15.76
CA GLN A 120 -5.78 -5.41 -16.89
C GLN A 120 -7.29 -5.57 -16.61
N ILE A 121 -7.68 -6.64 -15.91
CA ILE A 121 -9.09 -6.87 -15.52
C ILE A 121 -9.59 -5.77 -14.59
N LEU A 122 -8.81 -5.41 -13.56
CA LEU A 122 -9.20 -4.38 -12.59
C LEU A 122 -9.13 -2.98 -13.21
N LEU A 123 -8.10 -2.68 -14.00
CA LEU A 123 -8.00 -1.44 -14.77
C LEU A 123 -9.21 -1.22 -15.69
N SER A 124 -9.61 -2.25 -16.43
CA SER A 124 -10.78 -2.15 -17.32
C SER A 124 -12.08 -1.91 -16.55
N ARG A 125 -12.26 -2.51 -15.37
CA ARG A 125 -13.42 -2.26 -14.49
C ARG A 125 -13.34 -0.86 -13.84
N ALA A 126 -12.15 -0.38 -13.53
CA ALA A 126 -11.94 0.94 -12.95
C ALA A 126 -12.40 2.08 -13.88
N ALA A 127 -12.38 1.85 -15.20
CA ALA A 127 -12.88 2.81 -16.19
C ALA A 127 -14.39 3.13 -16.04
N THR A 128 -15.17 2.21 -15.47
CA THR A 128 -16.62 2.40 -15.25
C THR A 128 -16.97 2.55 -13.78
N ASN A 129 -16.18 1.98 -12.87
CA ASN A 129 -16.37 2.11 -11.43
C ASN A 129 -15.03 2.29 -10.71
N PRO A 130 -14.74 3.49 -10.15
CA PRO A 130 -13.44 3.78 -9.54
C PRO A 130 -13.15 2.98 -8.26
N VAL A 131 -14.11 2.22 -7.71
CA VAL A 131 -13.83 1.30 -6.60
C VAL A 131 -12.76 0.25 -6.98
N TYR A 132 -12.65 -0.12 -8.25
CA TYR A 132 -11.65 -1.08 -8.72
C TYR A 132 -10.22 -0.53 -8.82
N SER A 133 -10.01 0.78 -8.60
CA SER A 133 -8.66 1.35 -8.48
C SER A 133 -8.15 1.42 -7.05
N ILE A 134 -8.96 1.01 -6.05
CA ILE A 134 -8.58 1.01 -4.63
C ILE A 134 -7.56 -0.10 -4.31
N PRO A 135 -6.42 0.21 -3.64
CA PRO A 135 -5.49 -0.79 -3.13
C PRO A 135 -6.19 -1.94 -2.40
N VAL A 136 -5.81 -3.18 -2.70
CA VAL A 136 -6.48 -4.35 -2.15
C VAL A 136 -5.85 -4.70 -0.81
N CYS A 137 -6.67 -4.81 0.22
CA CYS A 137 -6.25 -5.23 1.56
C CYS A 137 -6.80 -6.63 1.87
N ALA A 138 -6.04 -7.43 2.59
CA ALA A 138 -6.48 -8.74 3.07
C ALA A 138 -6.11 -8.94 4.54
N PRO A 139 -6.98 -9.56 5.36
CA PRO A 139 -6.63 -9.94 6.71
C PRO A 139 -5.39 -10.83 6.73
N ALA A 140 -4.47 -10.53 7.64
CA ALA A 140 -3.22 -11.25 7.79
C ALA A 140 -2.82 -11.37 9.27
N PRO A 141 -2.13 -12.45 9.68
CA PRO A 141 -1.60 -12.54 11.03
C PRO A 141 -0.62 -11.40 11.35
N ALA A 142 -0.61 -10.97 12.61
CA ALA A 142 0.35 -9.99 13.13
C ALA A 142 1.72 -10.61 13.46
N GLU A 143 1.79 -11.94 13.57
CA GLU A 143 3.03 -12.68 13.85
C GLU A 143 3.66 -13.17 12.55
N ALA A 144 4.96 -12.92 12.36
CA ALA A 144 5.68 -13.25 11.12
C ALA A 144 5.60 -14.76 10.77
N ASP A 145 5.83 -15.63 11.74
CA ASP A 145 5.75 -17.08 11.54
C ASP A 145 4.34 -17.53 11.11
N ALA A 146 3.31 -16.92 11.68
CA ALA A 146 1.93 -17.22 11.30
C ALA A 146 1.60 -16.67 9.92
N LEU A 147 2.11 -15.49 9.57
CA LEU A 147 1.97 -14.88 8.25
C LEU A 147 2.51 -15.79 7.15
N LEU A 148 3.72 -16.35 7.32
CA LEU A 148 4.34 -17.22 6.32
C LEU A 148 3.58 -18.54 6.08
N ARG A 149 2.74 -18.95 7.02
CA ARG A 149 1.87 -20.14 6.90
C ARG A 149 0.45 -19.80 6.48
N ALA A 150 0.09 -18.52 6.44
CA ALA A 150 -1.26 -18.09 6.17
C ALA A 150 -1.61 -18.26 4.69
N ARG A 151 -2.89 -18.55 4.43
CA ARG A 151 -3.48 -18.41 3.10
C ARG A 151 -4.11 -17.04 3.02
N LEU A 152 -3.42 -16.11 2.38
CA LEU A 152 -3.89 -14.76 2.21
C LEU A 152 -4.84 -14.72 1.02
N VAL A 153 -6.09 -14.35 1.27
CA VAL A 153 -7.14 -14.26 0.25
C VAL A 153 -7.97 -13.01 0.51
N ALA A 154 -8.27 -12.27 -0.55
CA ALA A 154 -9.23 -11.19 -0.50
C ALA A 154 -10.28 -11.38 -1.58
N ARG A 155 -11.50 -11.01 -1.24
CA ARG A 155 -12.60 -10.87 -2.16
C ARG A 155 -12.61 -9.44 -2.69
N ILE A 156 -12.53 -9.27 -4.00
CA ILE A 156 -12.60 -7.96 -4.65
C ILE A 156 -14.08 -7.61 -4.89
N ASP A 157 -14.85 -8.55 -5.41
CA ASP A 157 -16.31 -8.45 -5.59
C ASP A 157 -16.98 -9.84 -5.62
N GLU A 158 -18.21 -9.93 -6.15
CA GLU A 158 -18.95 -11.20 -6.32
C GLU A 158 -18.25 -12.22 -7.24
N ASP A 159 -17.51 -11.74 -8.22
CA ASP A 159 -16.95 -12.53 -9.32
C ASP A 159 -15.42 -12.62 -9.29
N LEU A 160 -14.74 -11.84 -8.45
CA LEU A 160 -13.28 -11.75 -8.41
C LEU A 160 -12.71 -11.93 -7.00
N TYR A 161 -11.70 -12.79 -6.92
CA TYR A 161 -10.92 -13.08 -5.73
C TYR A 161 -9.44 -13.02 -6.07
N VAL A 162 -8.62 -12.72 -5.09
CA VAL A 162 -7.18 -12.79 -5.20
C VAL A 162 -6.62 -13.61 -4.04
N SER A 163 -5.59 -14.40 -4.32
CA SER A 163 -4.75 -15.00 -3.28
C SER A 163 -3.31 -14.56 -3.42
N TRP A 164 -2.59 -14.50 -2.31
CA TRP A 164 -1.16 -14.23 -2.32
C TRP A 164 -0.36 -15.42 -1.80
N LEU A 165 0.74 -15.70 -2.48
CA LEU A 165 1.80 -16.57 -2.03
C LEU A 165 3.01 -15.72 -1.67
N LEU A 166 3.37 -15.70 -0.39
CA LEU A 166 4.53 -14.94 0.10
C LEU A 166 5.84 -15.63 -0.29
N GLN A 167 6.82 -14.83 -0.67
CA GLN A 167 8.17 -15.25 -1.05
C GLN A 167 9.21 -14.34 -0.37
N PRO A 168 9.28 -14.33 0.98
CA PRO A 168 10.12 -13.39 1.72
C PRO A 168 11.60 -13.48 1.28
N ASP A 169 12.09 -14.67 0.93
CA ASP A 169 13.45 -14.92 0.45
C ASP A 169 13.78 -14.17 -0.85
N TRP A 170 12.78 -13.68 -1.58
CA TRP A 170 12.94 -12.93 -2.82
C TRP A 170 12.79 -11.42 -2.63
N THR A 171 12.52 -10.95 -1.41
CA THR A 171 12.30 -9.53 -1.12
C THR A 171 13.51 -8.69 -1.55
N ASP A 172 14.72 -9.11 -1.20
CA ASP A 172 15.95 -8.41 -1.60
C ASP A 172 16.17 -8.41 -3.11
N LEU A 173 15.76 -9.48 -3.80
CA LEU A 173 15.85 -9.57 -5.26
C LEU A 173 14.89 -8.62 -5.95
N VAL A 174 13.69 -8.40 -5.39
CA VAL A 174 12.76 -7.41 -5.94
C VAL A 174 13.21 -5.99 -5.57
N ASN A 175 13.73 -5.79 -4.34
CA ASN A 175 14.25 -4.51 -3.88
C ASN A 175 15.44 -4.00 -4.70
N ALA A 176 16.20 -4.89 -5.34
CA ALA A 176 17.29 -4.48 -6.23
C ALA A 176 16.83 -3.65 -7.45
N VAL A 177 15.50 -3.51 -7.68
CA VAL A 177 14.94 -2.55 -8.64
C VAL A 177 15.04 -1.10 -8.15
N LEU A 178 15.18 -0.89 -6.84
CA LEU A 178 15.37 0.40 -6.23
C LEU A 178 16.87 0.69 -6.17
N ASP A 179 17.38 1.31 -7.24
CA ASP A 179 18.70 1.91 -7.19
C ASP A 179 18.75 3.09 -6.21
N GLU A 180 19.90 3.75 -6.11
CA GLU A 180 20.09 4.85 -5.15
C GLU A 180 19.07 6.00 -5.36
N PRO A 181 18.85 6.52 -6.59
CA PRO A 181 17.77 7.48 -6.84
C PRO A 181 16.38 6.99 -6.40
N LEU A 182 16.00 5.76 -6.77
CA LEU A 182 14.68 5.24 -6.41
C LEU A 182 14.52 4.95 -4.92
N THR A 183 15.61 4.66 -4.22
CA THR A 183 15.63 4.53 -2.76
C THR A 183 15.35 5.88 -2.11
N ILE A 184 16.03 6.95 -2.54
CA ILE A 184 15.76 8.32 -2.06
C ILE A 184 14.32 8.74 -2.37
N ALA A 185 13.82 8.41 -3.58
CA ALA A 185 12.44 8.69 -3.97
C ALA A 185 11.42 7.91 -3.12
N ALA A 186 11.75 6.68 -2.70
CA ALA A 186 10.91 5.88 -1.82
C ALA A 186 10.83 6.51 -0.42
N GLU A 187 11.96 6.94 0.14
CA GLU A 187 12.04 7.58 1.46
C GLU A 187 11.28 8.92 1.48
N LEU A 188 11.57 9.82 0.52
CA LEU A 188 10.89 11.10 0.42
C LEU A 188 9.40 10.94 0.10
N GLY A 189 9.05 9.98 -0.75
CA GLY A 189 7.66 9.64 -1.03
C GLY A 189 6.92 9.13 0.21
N GLY A 190 7.57 8.31 1.03
CA GLY A 190 7.01 7.84 2.30
C GLY A 190 6.78 8.98 3.30
N LEU A 191 7.73 9.92 3.41
CA LEU A 191 7.56 11.10 4.27
C LEU A 191 6.45 12.04 3.76
N SER A 192 6.36 12.26 2.45
CA SER A 192 5.28 13.05 1.84
C SER A 192 3.92 12.39 2.10
N LEU A 193 3.81 11.07 1.89
CA LEU A 193 2.59 10.33 2.17
C LEU A 193 2.20 10.39 3.65
N ALA A 194 3.16 10.29 4.58
CA ALA A 194 2.88 10.43 6.00
C ALA A 194 2.35 11.82 6.36
N THR A 195 2.91 12.87 5.74
CA THR A 195 2.52 14.26 5.96
C THR A 195 1.08 14.48 5.51
N ASP A 196 0.75 14.09 4.27
CA ASP A 196 -0.60 14.22 3.74
C ASP A 196 -1.62 13.32 4.48
N ALA A 197 -1.20 12.12 4.91
CA ALA A 197 -2.06 11.24 5.70
C ALA A 197 -2.33 11.81 7.09
N LEU A 198 -1.34 12.46 7.72
CA LEU A 198 -1.53 13.16 8.99
C LEU A 198 -2.52 14.32 8.84
N ASP A 199 -2.46 15.07 7.74
CA ASP A 199 -3.45 16.10 7.41
C ASP A 199 -4.87 15.54 7.22
N VAL A 200 -5.01 14.35 6.63
CA VAL A 200 -6.29 13.63 6.55
C VAL A 200 -6.77 13.27 7.95
N LEU A 201 -5.91 12.69 8.79
CA LEU A 201 -6.24 12.29 10.15
C LEU A 201 -6.66 13.48 11.02
N TYR A 202 -5.95 14.61 10.93
CA TYR A 202 -6.31 15.86 11.62
C TYR A 202 -7.71 16.37 11.31
N ARG A 203 -8.21 16.10 10.09
CA ARG A 203 -9.57 16.48 9.70
C ARG A 203 -10.58 15.46 10.21
N LEU A 204 -10.21 14.18 10.22
CA LEU A 204 -11.06 13.10 10.68
C LEU A 204 -11.31 13.12 12.19
N VAL A 205 -10.39 13.62 13.02
CA VAL A 205 -10.58 13.65 14.50
C VAL A 205 -11.85 14.41 14.92
N ALA A 206 -12.33 15.35 14.10
CA ALA A 206 -13.57 16.07 14.36
C ALA A 206 -14.84 15.27 14.01
N GLU A 207 -14.73 14.26 13.15
CA GLU A 207 -15.84 13.49 12.58
C GLU A 207 -15.84 12.02 13.03
N ARG A 208 -14.75 11.56 13.63
CA ARG A 208 -14.53 10.16 13.98
C ARG A 208 -13.75 10.04 15.29
N ASP A 209 -14.21 9.14 16.16
CA ASP A 209 -13.48 8.75 17.36
C ASP A 209 -12.22 7.95 16.97
N LEU A 210 -11.05 8.51 17.29
CA LEU A 210 -9.74 7.92 17.05
C LEU A 210 -9.04 7.49 18.35
N ASP A 211 -9.74 7.46 19.50
CA ASP A 211 -9.16 6.99 20.77
C ASP A 211 -8.58 5.56 20.70
N PRO A 212 -9.19 4.60 19.96
CA PRO A 212 -8.57 3.29 19.78
C PRO A 212 -7.21 3.35 19.07
N VAL A 213 -7.02 4.33 18.17
CA VAL A 213 -5.81 4.50 17.38
C VAL A 213 -4.66 5.08 18.19
N THR A 214 -4.95 6.06 19.05
CA THR A 214 -3.93 6.71 19.91
C THR A 214 -3.34 5.74 20.93
N THR A 215 -4.10 4.71 21.29
CA THR A 215 -3.63 3.59 22.12
C THR A 215 -2.67 2.67 21.36
N LEU A 216 -2.85 2.49 20.05
CA LEU A 216 -2.01 1.62 19.22
C LEU A 216 -0.66 2.26 18.86
N SER A 217 -0.59 3.59 18.74
CA SER A 217 0.65 4.30 18.42
C SER A 217 0.81 5.57 19.27
N PRO A 218 1.68 5.55 20.30
CA PRO A 218 2.04 6.75 21.06
C PRO A 218 2.62 7.86 20.18
N ARG A 219 3.32 7.48 19.11
CA ARG A 219 3.89 8.42 18.15
C ARG A 219 2.80 9.15 17.37
N LEU A 220 1.80 8.44 16.85
CA LEU A 220 0.68 9.08 16.16
C LEU A 220 -0.09 10.00 17.11
N ASN A 221 -0.30 9.57 18.36
CA ASN A 221 -0.91 10.41 19.38
C ASN A 221 -0.11 11.72 19.61
N ALA A 222 1.21 11.61 19.74
CA ALA A 222 2.07 12.79 19.90
C ALA A 222 2.05 13.71 18.67
N LEU A 223 2.02 13.14 17.46
CA LEU A 223 1.87 13.87 16.21
C LEU A 223 0.56 14.65 16.18
N LEU A 224 -0.59 13.98 16.42
CA LEU A 224 -1.92 14.60 16.43
C LEU A 224 -2.10 15.63 17.56
N ALA A 225 -1.40 15.46 18.68
CA ALA A 225 -1.37 16.44 19.77
C ALA A 225 -0.42 17.63 19.49
N GLY A 226 0.36 17.59 18.41
CA GLY A 226 1.38 18.61 18.10
C GLY A 226 2.57 18.60 19.05
N THR A 227 2.78 17.52 19.81
CA THR A 227 3.91 17.35 20.75
C THR A 227 5.10 16.61 20.10
N ALA A 228 4.88 16.04 18.92
CA ALA A 228 5.91 15.55 18.02
C ALA A 228 5.67 16.10 16.60
N HIS A 229 6.71 16.08 15.77
CA HIS A 229 6.63 16.50 14.38
C HIS A 229 7.24 15.44 13.47
N LEU A 230 6.72 15.34 12.24
CA LEU A 230 7.40 14.62 11.17
C LEU A 230 8.70 15.37 10.81
N PRO A 231 9.72 14.67 10.28
CA PRO A 231 10.87 15.32 9.68
C PRO A 231 10.43 16.33 8.62
N PRO A 232 11.10 17.48 8.48
CA PRO A 232 10.80 18.42 7.42
C PRO A 232 11.12 17.80 6.05
N MET A 233 10.26 18.06 5.07
CA MET A 233 10.60 17.78 3.67
C MET A 233 11.77 18.70 3.24
N PRO A 234 12.71 18.21 2.42
CA PRO A 234 13.76 19.06 1.87
C PRO A 234 13.17 20.15 0.97
N ASP A 235 13.70 21.37 1.07
CA ASP A 235 13.26 22.52 0.26
C ASP A 235 13.62 22.39 -1.22
N GLU A 236 14.62 21.58 -1.53
CA GLU A 236 15.07 21.29 -2.88
C GLU A 236 14.99 19.81 -3.20
N VAL A 237 14.66 19.49 -4.45
CA VAL A 237 14.75 18.11 -4.97
C VAL A 237 16.23 17.68 -4.89
N PRO A 238 16.54 16.53 -4.26
CA PRO A 238 17.91 16.01 -4.21
C PRO A 238 18.54 15.93 -5.62
N PRO A 239 19.82 16.28 -5.79
CA PRO A 239 20.51 16.20 -7.08
C PRO A 239 20.34 14.86 -7.80
N GLU A 240 20.30 13.77 -7.04
CA GLU A 240 20.15 12.39 -7.47
C GLU A 240 18.80 12.11 -8.16
N LEU A 241 17.80 12.98 -7.93
CA LEU A 241 16.47 12.89 -8.53
C LEU A 241 16.25 13.89 -9.69
N ARG A 242 17.27 14.70 -10.04
CA ARG A 242 17.11 15.79 -11.03
C ARG A 242 17.25 15.33 -12.49
N ASP A 243 17.86 14.17 -12.75
CA ASP A 243 18.06 13.61 -14.09
C ASP A 243 17.67 12.11 -14.14
N PRO A 244 16.53 11.74 -14.75
CA PRO A 244 16.12 10.33 -14.96
C PRO A 244 16.79 9.67 -16.17
#